data_AF-A0A941DRU8-F1
#
_entry.id   AF-A0A941DRU8-F1
#
_cell.length_a   1.000
_cell.length_b   1.000
_cell.length_c   1.000
_cell.angle_alpha   90.00
_cell.angle_beta   90.00
_cell.angle_gamma   90.00
#
_symmetry.space_group_name_H-M   'P 1'
#
loop_
_entity.id
_entity.type
_entity.pdbx_description
1 polymer ?
#
loop_
_entity_poly.entity_id
_entity_poly.type
_entity_poly.pdbx_seq_one_letter_code
_entity_poly.pdbx_strand_id
1 'polypeptide(L)'
;RAHQLESLSEDTLYLPYATSLRMSDLGYQNNAQDGLVPPYNNLIDYMRSLSMAVRKPYAPYAALGTRQDGEWVQINTNVLQIENEFYATIRPKRVIRTGERPI
;
A
#
# COMPACT_ATOMS: atom_id res chain seq x y z
N ARG A 1 10.84 17.22 2.06
CA ARG A 1 9.41 17.58 1.88
C ARG A 1 9.12 18.73 2.83
N ALA A 2 8.33 19.73 2.42
CA ALA A 2 7.83 20.70 3.37
C ALA A 2 6.94 19.97 4.39
N HIS A 3 7.17 20.18 5.69
CA HIS A 3 6.32 19.66 6.76
C HIS A 3 6.11 20.74 7.81
N GLN A 4 4.99 20.64 8.54
CA GLN A 4 4.63 21.57 9.60
C GLN A 4 4.96 21.02 11.00
N LEU A 5 5.71 19.92 11.09
CA LEU A 5 6.13 19.35 12.36
C LEU A 5 7.06 20.30 13.13
N GLU A 6 6.88 20.34 14.45
CA GLU A 6 7.74 21.03 15.40
C GLU A 6 8.79 20.08 15.98
N SER A 7 9.94 20.60 16.42
CA SER A 7 10.96 19.80 17.12
C SER A 7 10.57 19.58 18.58
N LEU A 8 10.62 18.32 19.02
CA LEU A 8 10.50 17.92 20.42
C LEU A 8 11.89 17.71 21.05
N SER A 9 12.82 17.14 20.27
CA SER A 9 14.23 16.95 20.62
C SER A 9 15.09 16.92 19.34
N GLU A 10 16.41 16.68 19.49
CA GLU A 10 17.38 16.65 18.38
C GLU A 10 16.93 15.75 17.21
N ASP A 11 16.42 14.56 17.51
CA ASP A 11 16.01 13.57 16.51
C ASP A 11 14.49 13.31 16.49
N THR A 12 13.69 14.11 17.20
CA THR A 12 12.24 13.87 17.33
C THR A 12 11.43 15.08 16.91
N LEU A 13 10.46 14.83 16.02
CA LEU A 13 9.48 15.81 15.56
C LEU A 13 8.07 15.40 15.99
N TYR A 14 7.20 16.38 16.25
CA TYR A 14 5.81 16.16 16.64
C TYR A 14 4.88 17.27 16.12
N LEU A 15 3.59 17.10 16.33
CA LEU A 15 2.58 18.16 16.16
C LEU A 15 1.79 18.25 17.47
N PRO A 16 1.58 19.45 18.06
CA PRO A 16 0.98 19.60 19.38
C PRO A 16 -0.36 18.91 19.59
N TYR A 17 -1.15 18.78 18.52
CA TYR A 17 -2.49 18.18 18.55
C TYR A 17 -2.62 16.91 17.71
N ALA A 18 -1.52 16.38 17.15
CA ALA A 18 -1.60 15.16 16.38
C ALA A 18 -1.87 13.95 17.28
N THR A 19 -2.83 13.12 16.86
CA THR A 19 -3.18 11.87 17.55
C THR A 19 -2.42 10.68 16.96
N SER A 20 -2.28 10.61 15.64
CA SER A 20 -1.58 9.52 14.96
C SER A 20 -0.91 9.97 13.68
N LEU A 21 0.36 10.39 13.77
CA LEU A 21 1.18 10.71 12.59
C LEU A 21 1.34 9.50 11.65
N ARG A 22 1.27 8.27 12.19
CA ARG A 22 1.30 7.02 11.41
C ARG A 22 0.18 6.92 10.36
N MET A 23 -0.98 7.51 10.63
CA MET A 23 -2.13 7.52 9.73
C MET A 23 -2.19 8.77 8.84
N SER A 24 -1.23 9.70 9.01
CA SER A 24 -1.10 10.90 8.19
C SER A 24 -0.28 10.63 6.93
N ASP A 25 -0.13 11.66 6.10
CA ASP A 25 0.67 11.60 4.87
C ASP A 25 2.19 11.41 5.10
N LEU A 26 2.63 11.51 6.36
CA LEU A 26 4.01 11.23 6.75
C LEU A 26 4.23 9.76 7.13
N GLY A 27 3.14 9.04 7.42
CA GLY A 27 3.19 7.67 7.90
C GLY A 27 3.17 6.67 6.75
N TYR A 28 2.32 5.65 6.87
CA TYR A 28 2.20 4.63 5.83
C TYR A 28 1.39 5.17 4.64
N GLN A 29 2.09 5.55 3.57
CA GLN A 29 1.49 5.88 2.28
C GLN A 29 2.00 4.94 1.17
N ASN A 30 1.15 4.69 0.18
CA ASN A 30 1.56 4.10 -1.09
C ASN A 30 0.82 4.82 -2.23
N ASN A 31 1.50 5.79 -2.86
CA ASN A 31 0.91 6.63 -3.91
C ASN A 31 0.45 5.83 -5.14
N ALA A 32 0.95 4.61 -5.36
CA ALA A 32 0.45 3.74 -6.43
C ALA A 32 -1.01 3.33 -6.19
N GLN A 33 -1.47 3.40 -4.94
CA GLN A 33 -2.81 3.01 -4.49
C GLN A 33 -3.79 4.20 -4.35
N ASP A 34 -3.39 5.44 -4.66
CA ASP A 34 -4.25 6.62 -4.44
C ASP A 34 -5.61 6.55 -5.16
N GLY A 35 -5.70 5.79 -6.26
CA GLY A 35 -6.94 5.51 -6.98
C GLY A 35 -7.62 4.18 -6.63
N LEU A 36 -7.06 3.39 -5.72
CA LEU A 36 -7.57 2.08 -5.34
C LEU A 36 -8.49 2.22 -4.12
N VAL A 37 -9.79 2.38 -4.40
CA VAL A 37 -10.84 2.44 -3.38
C VAL A 37 -11.82 1.29 -3.59
N PRO A 38 -11.53 0.07 -3.10
CA PRO A 38 -12.45 -1.05 -3.17
C PRO A 38 -13.76 -0.72 -2.42
N PRO A 39 -14.93 -1.02 -3.01
CA PRO A 39 -16.19 -0.86 -2.29
C PRO A 39 -16.30 -1.91 -1.18
N TYR A 40 -16.79 -1.50 -0.01
CA TYR A 40 -17.01 -2.41 1.13
C TYR A 40 -18.46 -2.93 1.22
N ASN A 41 -19.31 -2.57 0.26
CA ASN A 41 -20.74 -2.92 0.26
C ASN A 41 -21.02 -4.32 -0.30
N ASN A 42 -20.07 -4.89 -1.04
CA ASN A 42 -20.22 -6.19 -1.69
C ASN A 42 -18.87 -6.92 -1.75
N LEU A 43 -18.85 -8.17 -1.30
CA LEU A 43 -17.62 -8.98 -1.26
C LEU A 43 -17.03 -9.23 -2.65
N ILE A 44 -17.86 -9.50 -3.65
CA ILE A 44 -17.40 -9.77 -5.02
C ILE A 44 -16.76 -8.53 -5.64
N ASP A 45 -17.34 -7.35 -5.42
CA ASP A 45 -16.80 -6.11 -5.95
C ASP A 45 -15.50 -5.70 -5.25
N TYR A 46 -15.40 -5.93 -3.93
CA TYR A 46 -14.16 -5.80 -3.18
C TYR A 46 -13.05 -6.70 -3.76
N MET A 47 -13.35 -7.99 -3.91
CA MET A 47 -12.42 -8.97 -4.47
C MET A 47 -12.01 -8.63 -5.91
N ARG A 48 -12.95 -8.17 -6.75
CA ARG A 48 -12.67 -7.76 -8.13
C ARG A 48 -11.70 -6.58 -8.17
N SER A 49 -11.89 -5.59 -7.29
CA SER A 49 -11.03 -4.41 -7.20
C SER A 49 -9.58 -4.79 -6.84
N LEU A 50 -9.40 -5.66 -5.84
CA LEU A 50 -8.07 -6.15 -5.48
C LEU A 50 -7.43 -7.02 -6.57
N SER A 51 -8.22 -7.91 -7.19
CA SER A 51 -7.77 -8.76 -8.30
C SER A 51 -7.31 -7.95 -9.51
N MET A 52 -7.98 -6.83 -9.79
CA MET A 52 -7.54 -5.88 -10.82
C MET A 52 -6.23 -5.18 -10.42
N ALA A 53 -6.11 -4.73 -9.18
CA ALA A 53 -4.91 -4.02 -8.71
C ALA A 53 -3.65 -4.89 -8.79
N VAL A 54 -3.74 -6.18 -8.43
CA VAL A 54 -2.61 -7.13 -8.55
C VAL A 54 -2.23 -7.49 -9.99
N ARG A 55 -3.01 -7.05 -10.98
CA ARG A 55 -2.79 -7.31 -12.42
C ARG A 55 -2.55 -6.05 -13.26
N LYS A 56 -2.68 -4.87 -12.66
CA LYS A 56 -2.58 -3.59 -13.37
C LYS A 56 -1.14 -3.07 -13.28
N PRO A 57 -0.38 -2.97 -14.39
CA PRO A 57 0.95 -2.38 -14.36
C PRO A 57 0.93 -0.94 -13.83
N TYR A 58 1.94 -0.57 -13.06
CA TYR A 58 2.16 0.79 -12.59
C TYR A 58 3.44 1.35 -13.23
N ALA A 59 3.32 2.44 -13.99
CA ALA A 59 4.40 2.93 -14.83
C ALA A 59 5.71 3.24 -14.06
N PRO A 60 5.68 3.86 -12.85
CA PRO A 60 6.88 4.02 -12.05
C PRO A 60 7.57 2.70 -11.67
N TYR A 61 6.82 1.66 -11.31
CA TYR A 61 7.38 0.35 -10.97
C TYR A 61 7.90 -0.38 -12.21
N ALA A 62 7.24 -0.19 -13.36
CA ALA A 62 7.71 -0.72 -14.64
C ALA A 62 9.04 -0.08 -15.06
N ALA A 63 9.20 1.23 -14.85
CA ALA A 63 10.46 1.93 -15.12
C ALA A 63 11.62 1.46 -14.24
N LEU A 64 11.34 1.05 -12.99
CA LEU A 64 12.34 0.43 -12.10
C LEU A 64 12.75 -0.98 -12.55
N GLY A 65 11.87 -1.69 -13.26
CA GLY A 65 12.06 -3.09 -13.63
C GLY A 65 12.00 -4.06 -12.44
N THR A 66 11.97 -5.36 -12.71
CA THR A 66 11.94 -6.39 -11.65
C THR A 66 13.33 -6.79 -11.16
N ARG A 67 14.38 -6.45 -11.92
CA ARG A 67 15.78 -6.73 -11.57
C ARG A 67 16.66 -5.50 -11.71
N GLN A 68 17.56 -5.31 -10.75
CA GLN A 68 18.61 -4.29 -10.78
C GLN A 68 19.93 -4.95 -10.37
N ASP A 69 21.00 -4.70 -11.12
CA ASP A 69 22.35 -5.25 -10.88
C ASP A 69 22.38 -6.79 -10.71
N GLY A 70 21.49 -7.49 -11.42
CA GLY A 70 21.37 -8.95 -11.37
C GLY A 70 20.43 -9.47 -10.27
N GLU A 71 20.02 -8.64 -9.32
CA GLU A 71 19.18 -9.01 -8.18
C GLU A 71 17.71 -8.69 -8.40
N TRP A 72 16.82 -9.49 -7.82
CA TRP A 72 15.37 -9.23 -7.85
C TRP A 72 15.00 -8.15 -6.84
N VAL A 73 14.40 -7.07 -7.31
CA VAL A 73 13.96 -5.94 -6.48
C VAL A 73 12.44 -5.89 -6.31
N GLN A 74 11.70 -6.57 -7.18
CA GLN A 74 10.23 -6.63 -7.17
C GLN A 74 9.76 -8.00 -7.70
N ILE A 75 8.62 -8.50 -7.21
CA ILE A 75 7.94 -9.70 -7.71
C ILE A 75 7.34 -9.44 -9.10
N ASN A 76 6.68 -8.28 -9.25
CA ASN A 76 6.14 -7.77 -10.51
C ASN A 76 6.06 -6.24 -10.47
N THR A 77 5.56 -5.62 -11.53
CA THR A 77 5.49 -4.15 -11.66
C THR A 77 4.05 -3.63 -11.63
N ASN A 78 3.14 -4.35 -10.97
CA ASN A 78 1.75 -3.97 -10.86
C ASN A 78 1.51 -3.01 -9.69
N VAL A 79 0.34 -2.37 -9.66
CA VAL A 79 -0.09 -1.47 -8.57
C VAL A 79 0.05 -2.15 -7.21
N LEU A 80 -0.30 -3.44 -7.14
CA LEU A 80 0.02 -4.32 -6.01
C LEU A 80 0.79 -5.52 -6.54
N GLN A 81 1.83 -5.94 -5.85
CA GLN A 81 2.53 -7.17 -6.20
C GLN A 81 1.71 -8.40 -5.79
N ILE A 82 1.13 -8.34 -4.59
CA ILE A 82 0.20 -9.33 -4.00
C ILE A 82 -0.88 -8.62 -3.17
N GLU A 83 -1.96 -9.31 -2.83
CA GLU A 83 -3.10 -8.75 -2.08
C GLU A 83 -2.72 -8.11 -0.74
N ASN A 84 -1.67 -8.63 -0.09
CA ASN A 84 -1.26 -8.17 1.22
C ASN A 84 -0.67 -6.75 1.22
N GLU A 85 -0.17 -6.29 0.07
CA GLU A 85 0.40 -4.94 -0.11
C GLU A 85 -0.68 -3.85 -0.08
N PHE A 86 -1.95 -4.21 -0.28
CA PHE A 86 -3.06 -3.26 -0.21
C PHE A 86 -3.12 -2.61 1.17
N TYR A 87 -2.81 -1.32 1.28
CA TYR A 87 -2.86 -0.60 2.53
C TYR A 87 -4.29 -0.11 2.77
N ALA A 88 -4.91 -0.57 3.86
CA ALA A 88 -6.28 -0.21 4.22
C ALA A 88 -6.41 -0.10 5.75
N THR A 89 -7.30 0.78 6.20
CA THR A 89 -7.65 0.96 7.61
C THR A 89 -8.29 -0.29 8.21
N ILE A 90 -9.04 -1.04 7.39
CA ILE A 90 -9.68 -2.30 7.76
C ILE A 90 -9.73 -3.24 6.55
N ARG A 91 -9.70 -4.55 6.77
CA ARG A 91 -9.75 -5.56 5.70
C ARG A 91 -10.66 -6.73 6.08
N PRO A 92 -11.51 -7.23 5.17
CA PRO A 92 -12.13 -8.53 5.34
C PRO A 92 -11.08 -9.65 5.31
N LYS A 93 -11.28 -10.70 6.11
CA LYS A 93 -10.35 -11.82 6.25
C LYS A 93 -11.09 -13.16 6.33
N ARG A 94 -10.45 -14.20 5.79
CA ARG A 94 -10.79 -15.62 5.98
C ARG A 94 -9.51 -16.40 6.26
N VAL A 95 -9.62 -17.55 6.93
CA VAL A 95 -8.52 -18.51 7.01
C VAL A 95 -8.31 -19.10 5.61
N ILE A 96 -7.07 -19.09 5.12
CA ILE A 96 -6.70 -19.63 3.81
C ILE A 96 -6.22 -21.08 3.92
N ARG A 97 -6.47 -21.86 2.88
CA ARG A 97 -5.81 -23.16 2.69
C ARG A 97 -4.40 -22.96 2.14
N THR A 98 -3.54 -23.97 2.25
CA THR A 98 -2.20 -23.93 1.68
C THR A 98 -2.27 -23.65 0.17
N GLY A 99 -1.59 -22.58 -0.27
CA GLY A 99 -1.57 -22.13 -1.67
C GLY A 99 -2.79 -21.31 -2.11
N GLU A 100 -3.79 -21.13 -1.25
CA GLU A 100 -4.97 -20.30 -1.56
C GLU A 100 -4.63 -18.81 -1.38
N ARG A 101 -5.11 -17.99 -2.31
CA ARG A 101 -4.93 -16.53 -2.22
C ARG A 101 -5.91 -15.93 -1.22
N PRO A 102 -5.60 -14.75 -0.64
CA PRO A 102 -6.50 -14.09 0.32
C PRO A 102 -7.84 -13.61 -0.25
N ILE A 103 -7.93 -13.50 -1.59
CA ILE A 103 -9.15 -13.16 -2.35
C ILE A 103 -9.67 -14.39 -3.08
#